data_AF-A0A4Q7V4B7-F1
#
_entry.id   AF-A0A4Q7V4B7-F1
#
_cell.length_a   1.000
_cell.length_b   1.000
_cell.length_c   1.000
_cell.angle_alpha   90.00
_cell.angle_beta   90.00
_cell.angle_gamma   90.00
#
_symmetry.space_group_name_H-M   'P 1'
#
loop_
_entity.id
_entity.type
_entity.pdbx_description
1 polymer ?
#
loop_
_entity_poly.entity_id
_entity_poly.type
_entity_poly.pdbx_seq_one_letter_code
_entity_poly.pdbx_strand_id
1 'polypeptide(L)'
;MNPPDPRARVTAASVMGGGRPFVDATGTSVPLGGPVRTVLATDESVGALLVELGANLVGCAGSLDGVASVGEARSPDPAAVAKLRPSVIVTGAVGRTHDLADPAVVTALRKVAPVVAVDLDSPASAAADLRALLGPVQPPGSRSLGRHEDPSSA
;
A
#
# COMPACT_ATOMS: atom_id res chain seq x y z
N MET A 1 40.21 38.31 -14.80
CA MET A 1 38.84 37.83 -15.10
C MET A 1 38.90 36.31 -15.25
N ASN A 2 38.45 35.56 -14.26
CA ASN A 2 38.37 34.09 -14.29
C ASN A 2 36.88 33.68 -14.36
N PRO A 3 36.51 32.65 -15.14
CA PRO A 3 35.12 32.17 -15.22
C PRO A 3 34.70 31.44 -13.93
N PRO A 4 33.40 31.49 -13.55
CA PRO A 4 32.90 30.80 -12.37
C PRO A 4 32.77 29.28 -12.55
N ASP A 5 33.15 28.58 -11.50
CA ASP A 5 33.17 27.13 -11.27
C ASP A 5 31.76 26.49 -11.35
N PRO A 6 31.53 25.42 -12.14
CA PRO A 6 30.23 24.74 -12.24
C PRO A 6 30.00 23.72 -11.11
N ARG A 7 30.23 24.12 -9.86
CA ARG A 7 29.82 23.34 -8.68
C ARG A 7 28.44 23.75 -8.19
N ALA A 8 27.44 23.60 -9.07
CA ALA A 8 26.05 23.56 -8.66
C ALA A 8 25.77 22.18 -8.04
N ARG A 9 26.00 22.13 -6.73
CA ARG A 9 25.73 21.01 -5.83
C ARG A 9 24.23 20.70 -5.84
N VAL A 10 23.81 19.75 -6.66
CA VAL A 10 22.48 19.12 -6.54
C VAL A 10 22.45 18.37 -5.21
N THR A 11 21.89 19.01 -4.18
CA THR A 11 21.55 18.37 -2.92
C THR A 11 20.15 17.75 -3.05
N ALA A 12 20.05 16.70 -3.87
CA ALA A 12 18.97 15.75 -3.69
C ALA A 12 19.37 14.88 -2.51
N ALA A 13 18.85 15.20 -1.33
CA ALA A 13 18.90 14.32 -0.18
C ALA A 13 18.12 13.04 -0.54
N SER A 14 18.82 12.05 -1.07
CA SER A 14 18.36 10.66 -1.08
C SER A 14 18.17 10.24 0.37
N VAL A 15 16.93 10.31 0.85
CA VAL A 15 16.54 9.53 2.02
C VAL A 15 16.60 8.05 1.60
N MET A 16 17.76 7.44 1.84
CA MET A 16 17.97 6.00 1.74
C MET A 16 17.13 5.30 2.82
N GLY A 17 15.87 5.04 2.49
CA GLY A 17 15.06 3.96 3.07
C GLY A 17 14.76 2.96 1.97
N GLY A 18 15.76 2.16 1.58
CA GLY A 18 15.64 1.13 0.55
C GLY A 18 14.72 0.00 1.01
N GLY A 19 13.41 0.23 0.99
CA GLY A 19 12.43 -0.83 1.10
C GLY A 19 12.56 -1.74 -0.11
N ARG A 20 12.80 -3.04 0.11
CA ARG A 20 12.82 -4.03 -0.96
C ARG A 20 11.50 -3.95 -1.73
N PRO A 21 11.50 -4.00 -3.08
CA PRO A 21 10.25 -4.04 -3.84
C PRO A 21 9.43 -5.25 -3.39
N PHE A 22 8.13 -5.05 -3.28
CA PHE A 22 7.19 -6.14 -3.00
C PHE A 22 6.96 -6.92 -4.29
N VAL A 23 7.16 -8.24 -4.27
CA VAL A 23 6.83 -9.08 -5.42
C VAL A 23 5.41 -9.57 -5.23
N ASP A 24 4.53 -9.21 -6.15
CA ASP A 24 3.11 -9.56 -6.07
C ASP A 24 2.79 -10.91 -6.73
N ALA A 25 1.53 -11.34 -6.65
CA ALA A 25 1.08 -12.61 -7.22
C ALA A 25 1.19 -12.68 -8.76
N THR A 26 1.36 -11.56 -9.46
CA THR A 26 1.65 -11.55 -10.90
C THR A 26 3.14 -11.85 -11.19
N GLY A 27 3.98 -11.82 -10.15
CA GLY A 27 5.43 -11.87 -10.25
C GLY A 27 6.06 -10.50 -10.51
N THR A 28 5.28 -9.42 -10.43
CA THR A 28 5.77 -8.06 -10.67
C THR A 28 6.40 -7.49 -9.41
N SER A 29 7.58 -6.88 -9.55
CA SER A 29 8.20 -6.10 -8.47
C SER A 29 7.57 -4.70 -8.38
N VAL A 30 6.85 -4.45 -7.30
CA VAL A 30 6.15 -3.20 -7.02
C VAL A 30 6.94 -2.36 -6.01
N PRO A 31 7.40 -1.14 -6.38
CA PRO A 31 8.09 -0.25 -5.46
C PRO A 31 7.09 0.40 -4.50
N LEU A 32 7.19 0.07 -3.21
CA LEU A 32 6.40 0.70 -2.17
C LEU A 32 7.14 1.95 -1.67
N GLY A 33 6.53 3.12 -1.82
CA GLY A 33 7.14 4.42 -1.47
C GLY A 33 7.27 4.70 0.03
N GLY A 34 7.03 3.71 0.89
CA GLY A 34 7.01 3.85 2.34
C GLY A 34 6.07 2.84 3.02
N PRO A 35 5.81 2.99 4.33
CA PRO A 35 4.88 2.12 5.05
C PRO A 35 3.45 2.25 4.51
N VAL A 36 2.77 1.11 4.36
CA VAL A 36 1.37 1.05 3.91
C VAL A 36 0.46 1.50 5.06
N ARG A 37 -0.20 2.66 4.90
CA ARG A 37 -1.08 3.23 5.94
C ARG A 37 -2.56 3.19 5.59
N THR A 38 -2.87 3.29 4.31
CA THR A 38 -4.24 3.32 3.78
C THR A 38 -4.28 2.40 2.57
N VAL A 39 -5.26 1.50 2.56
CA VAL A 39 -5.41 0.48 1.53
C VAL A 39 -6.73 0.68 0.81
N LEU A 40 -6.75 0.39 -0.48
CA LEU A 40 -7.98 0.30 -1.26
C LEU A 40 -8.07 -1.08 -1.92
N ALA A 41 -9.25 -1.70 -1.82
CA ALA A 41 -9.55 -2.98 -2.44
C ALA A 41 -10.28 -2.77 -3.77
N THR A 42 -9.99 -3.61 -4.77
CA THR A 42 -10.67 -3.52 -6.08
C THR A 42 -11.87 -4.46 -6.24
N ASP A 43 -12.17 -5.26 -5.22
CA ASP A 43 -13.35 -6.10 -5.11
C ASP A 43 -13.61 -6.45 -3.64
N GLU A 44 -14.79 -7.03 -3.38
CA GLU A 44 -15.31 -7.35 -2.05
C GLU A 44 -14.53 -8.50 -1.39
N SER A 45 -13.99 -9.44 -2.16
CA SER A 45 -13.23 -10.59 -1.62
C SER A 45 -11.86 -10.15 -1.11
N VAL A 46 -11.17 -9.30 -1.86
CA VAL A 46 -9.94 -8.63 -1.40
C VAL A 46 -10.25 -7.73 -0.20
N GLY A 47 -11.36 -6.99 -0.25
CA GLY A 47 -11.79 -6.10 0.83
C GLY A 47 -12.02 -6.86 2.14
N ALA A 48 -12.76 -7.96 2.09
CA ALA A 48 -13.03 -8.81 3.25
C ALA A 48 -11.73 -9.33 3.89
N LEU A 49 -10.81 -9.86 3.08
CA LEU A 49 -9.52 -10.37 3.57
C LEU A 49 -8.68 -9.27 4.24
N LEU A 50 -8.66 -8.06 3.69
CA LEU A 50 -7.96 -6.92 4.28
C LEU A 50 -8.57 -6.51 5.63
N VAL A 51 -9.89 -6.54 5.76
CA VAL A 51 -10.60 -6.26 7.02
C VAL A 51 -10.26 -7.32 8.07
N GLU A 52 -10.28 -8.60 7.71
CA GLU A 52 -9.89 -9.70 8.61
C GLU A 52 -8.46 -9.56 9.14
N LEU A 53 -7.56 -9.03 8.32
CA LEU A 53 -6.16 -8.77 8.68
C LEU A 53 -5.96 -7.45 9.44
N GLY A 54 -7.02 -6.69 9.71
CA GLY A 54 -6.96 -5.42 10.43
C GLY A 54 -6.32 -4.28 9.61
N ALA A 55 -6.36 -4.36 8.29
CA ALA A 55 -5.88 -3.29 7.42
C ALA A 55 -6.76 -2.05 7.54
N ASN A 56 -6.15 -0.87 7.42
CA ASN A 56 -6.88 0.40 7.35
C ASN A 56 -7.42 0.62 5.93
N LEU A 57 -8.59 0.04 5.65
CA LEU A 57 -9.26 0.11 4.35
C LEU A 57 -10.01 1.43 4.21
N VAL A 58 -9.61 2.26 3.23
CA VAL A 58 -10.25 3.57 2.99
C VAL A 58 -11.32 3.53 1.90
N GLY A 59 -11.33 2.47 1.09
CA GLY A 59 -12.33 2.26 0.04
C GLY A 59 -12.27 0.85 -0.55
N CYS A 60 -13.36 0.44 -1.18
CA CYS A 60 -13.52 -0.86 -1.82
C CYS A 60 -14.35 -0.69 -3.10
N ALA A 61 -13.98 -1.35 -4.19
CA ALA A 61 -14.87 -1.46 -5.35
C ALA A 61 -15.87 -2.60 -5.12
N GLY A 62 -17.13 -2.39 -5.49
CA GLY A 62 -18.24 -3.20 -4.99
C GLY A 62 -18.80 -2.65 -3.68
N SER A 63 -19.53 -3.50 -2.94
CA SER A 63 -20.15 -3.14 -1.66
C SER A 63 -19.52 -3.90 -0.51
N LEU A 64 -18.91 -3.17 0.42
CA LEU A 64 -18.36 -3.73 1.64
C LEU A 64 -18.87 -2.91 2.83
N ASP A 65 -19.43 -3.59 3.82
CA ASP A 65 -20.07 -2.95 4.97
C ASP A 65 -19.10 -2.00 5.71
N GLY A 66 -19.54 -0.76 5.91
CA GLY A 66 -18.77 0.27 6.60
C GLY A 66 -17.59 0.86 5.81
N VAL A 67 -17.44 0.54 4.52
CA VAL A 67 -16.33 1.01 3.67
C VAL A 67 -16.87 1.77 2.47
N ALA A 68 -16.22 2.88 2.10
CA ALA A 68 -16.64 3.70 0.97
C ALA A 68 -16.52 2.93 -0.36
N SER A 69 -17.61 2.89 -1.14
CA SER A 69 -17.59 2.31 -2.47
C SER A 69 -16.90 3.25 -3.47
N VAL A 70 -16.01 2.72 -4.30
CA VAL A 70 -15.23 3.48 -5.31
C VAL A 70 -15.50 3.03 -6.74
N GLY A 71 -16.60 2.34 -7.00
CA GLY A 71 -16.94 1.79 -8.30
C GLY A 71 -17.51 0.39 -8.17
N GLU A 72 -17.69 -0.28 -9.31
CA GLU A 72 -18.19 -1.66 -9.35
C GLU A 72 -17.08 -2.65 -9.00
N ALA A 73 -17.45 -3.83 -8.52
CA ALA A 73 -16.49 -4.89 -8.24
C ALA A 73 -15.68 -5.22 -9.50
N ARG A 74 -14.36 -5.30 -9.38
CA ARG A 74 -13.40 -5.48 -10.50
C ARG A 74 -13.38 -4.33 -11.51
N SER A 75 -14.11 -3.24 -11.28
CA SER A 75 -14.11 -2.02 -12.12
C SER A 75 -14.14 -0.75 -11.24
N PRO A 76 -13.08 -0.51 -10.44
CA PRO A 76 -12.97 0.71 -9.64
C PRO A 76 -12.86 1.96 -10.54
N ASP A 77 -13.53 3.05 -10.15
CA ASP A 77 -13.40 4.37 -10.78
C ASP A 77 -12.07 5.03 -10.34
N PRO A 78 -11.10 5.23 -11.26
CA PRO A 78 -9.81 5.84 -10.91
C PRO A 78 -9.95 7.24 -10.32
N ALA A 79 -10.99 8.00 -10.70
CA ALA A 79 -11.22 9.34 -10.16
C ALA A 79 -11.73 9.30 -8.71
N ALA A 80 -12.59 8.33 -8.37
CA ALA A 80 -13.00 8.08 -6.99
C ALA A 80 -11.82 7.61 -6.14
N VAL A 81 -11.02 6.66 -6.64
CA VAL A 81 -9.81 6.16 -5.99
C VAL A 81 -8.82 7.30 -5.70
N ALA A 82 -8.60 8.21 -6.66
CA ALA A 82 -7.69 9.34 -6.51
C ALA A 82 -8.08 10.31 -5.38
N LYS A 83 -9.38 10.47 -5.11
CA LYS A 83 -9.87 11.34 -4.03
C LYS A 83 -9.51 10.79 -2.64
N LEU A 84 -9.45 9.46 -2.50
CA LEU A 84 -9.14 8.79 -1.23
C LEU A 84 -7.64 8.73 -0.93
N ARG A 85 -6.79 8.97 -1.94
CA ARG A 85 -5.31 8.95 -1.83
C ARG A 85 -4.79 7.70 -1.07
N PRO A 86 -5.11 6.48 -1.55
CA PRO A 86 -4.60 5.27 -0.92
C PRO A 86 -3.08 5.20 -1.01
N SER A 87 -2.45 4.59 0.00
CA SER A 87 -1.01 4.32 -0.02
C SER A 87 -0.67 3.14 -0.93
N VAL A 88 -1.61 2.20 -1.07
CA VAL A 88 -1.54 1.04 -1.98
C VAL A 88 -2.94 0.63 -2.41
N ILE A 89 -3.05 0.11 -3.62
CA ILE A 89 -4.26 -0.48 -4.18
C ILE A 89 -4.02 -1.98 -4.32
N VAL A 90 -4.93 -2.79 -3.82
CA VAL A 90 -4.82 -4.26 -3.83
C VAL A 90 -5.88 -4.84 -4.76
N THR A 91 -5.44 -5.73 -5.65
CA THR A 91 -6.31 -6.48 -6.57
C THR A 91 -6.21 -7.97 -6.32
N GLY A 92 -7.24 -8.72 -6.69
CA GLY A 92 -7.11 -10.15 -6.91
C GLY A 92 -6.15 -10.44 -8.08
N ALA A 93 -5.65 -11.66 -8.14
CA ALA A 93 -4.90 -12.20 -9.25
C ALA A 93 -5.48 -13.56 -9.64
N VAL A 94 -5.66 -13.79 -10.94
CA VAL A 94 -6.03 -15.08 -11.53
C VAL A 94 -5.04 -15.40 -12.63
N GLY A 95 -4.40 -16.57 -12.56
CA GLY A 95 -3.40 -16.97 -13.56
C GLY A 95 -2.25 -15.97 -13.74
N ARG A 96 -1.78 -15.36 -12.63
CA ARG A 96 -0.74 -14.30 -12.59
C ARG A 96 -1.11 -12.98 -13.29
N THR A 97 -2.40 -12.73 -13.49
CA THR A 97 -2.91 -11.47 -14.05
C THR A 97 -3.85 -10.81 -13.04
N HIS A 98 -3.86 -9.47 -12.97
CA HIS A 98 -4.82 -8.74 -12.13
C HIS A 98 -6.25 -9.12 -12.53
N ASP A 99 -7.09 -9.49 -11.55
CA ASP A 99 -8.50 -9.81 -11.76
C ASP A 99 -9.34 -8.53 -11.80
N LEU A 100 -9.20 -7.76 -12.89
CA LEU A 100 -10.03 -6.61 -13.19
C LEU A 100 -10.82 -6.85 -14.47
N ALA A 101 -11.98 -6.19 -14.58
CA ALA A 101 -12.85 -6.28 -15.75
C ALA A 101 -12.19 -5.71 -17.02
N ASP A 102 -11.32 -4.71 -16.87
CA ASP A 102 -10.55 -4.11 -17.96
C ASP A 102 -9.09 -3.89 -17.55
N PRO A 103 -8.10 -4.45 -18.28
CA PRO A 103 -6.68 -4.25 -18.01
C PRO A 103 -6.24 -2.77 -18.10
N ALA A 104 -6.92 -1.93 -18.87
CA ALA A 104 -6.62 -0.50 -18.95
C ALA A 104 -6.81 0.21 -17.60
N VAL A 105 -7.73 -0.29 -16.76
CA VAL A 105 -7.97 0.23 -15.41
C VAL A 105 -6.73 0.08 -14.54
N VAL A 106 -5.99 -1.03 -14.64
CA VAL A 106 -4.71 -1.21 -13.89
C VAL A 106 -3.75 -0.06 -14.19
N THR A 107 -3.64 0.33 -15.46
CA THR A 107 -2.74 1.41 -15.88
C THR A 107 -3.18 2.77 -15.34
N ALA A 108 -4.50 3.01 -15.25
CA ALA A 108 -5.03 4.22 -14.64
C ALA A 108 -4.78 4.24 -13.12
N LEU A 109 -5.02 3.13 -12.42
CA LEU A 109 -4.82 3.00 -10.98
C LEU A 109 -3.34 3.16 -10.58
N ARG A 110 -2.41 2.63 -11.39
CA ARG A 110 -0.95 2.79 -11.17
C ARG A 110 -0.48 4.24 -11.19
N LYS A 111 -1.25 5.16 -11.80
CA LYS A 111 -0.96 6.61 -11.74
C LYS A 111 -1.37 7.24 -10.42
N VAL A 112 -2.24 6.58 -9.65
CA VAL A 112 -2.76 7.07 -8.37
C VAL A 112 -1.91 6.56 -7.21
N ALA A 113 -1.66 5.25 -7.17
CA ALA A 113 -0.87 4.60 -6.12
C ALA A 113 -0.26 3.27 -6.65
N PRO A 114 0.71 2.68 -5.95
CA PRO A 114 1.19 1.34 -6.27
C PRO A 114 0.04 0.33 -6.27
N VAL A 115 0.00 -0.52 -7.30
CA VAL A 115 -1.02 -1.58 -7.45
C VAL A 115 -0.35 -2.93 -7.24
N VAL A 116 -0.89 -3.71 -6.31
CA VAL A 116 -0.36 -5.02 -5.89
C VAL A 116 -1.44 -6.08 -6.11
N ALA A 117 -1.09 -7.20 -6.74
CA ALA A 117 -1.98 -8.33 -6.92
C ALA A 117 -1.77 -9.40 -5.83
N VAL A 118 -2.85 -10.01 -5.34
CA VAL A 118 -2.82 -11.15 -4.40
C VAL A 118 -3.54 -12.36 -4.97
N ASP A 119 -3.00 -13.54 -4.73
CA ASP A 119 -3.54 -14.80 -5.27
C ASP A 119 -4.74 -15.27 -4.45
N LEU A 120 -5.96 -15.00 -4.93
CA LEU A 120 -7.19 -15.38 -4.25
C LEU A 120 -7.52 -16.87 -4.37
N ASP A 121 -6.91 -17.58 -5.33
CA ASP A 121 -7.04 -19.05 -5.44
C ASP A 121 -6.34 -19.77 -4.28
N SER A 122 -5.43 -19.07 -3.58
CA SER A 122 -4.73 -19.54 -2.37
C SER A 122 -4.87 -18.55 -1.22
N PRO A 123 -5.95 -18.63 -0.41
CA PRO A 123 -6.21 -17.68 0.70
C PRO A 123 -5.06 -17.60 1.71
N ALA A 124 -4.35 -18.72 1.94
CA ALA A 124 -3.18 -18.76 2.81
C ALA A 124 -2.01 -17.93 2.24
N SER A 125 -1.78 -17.99 0.92
CA SER A 125 -0.77 -17.18 0.24
C SER A 125 -1.17 -15.71 0.27
N ALA A 126 -2.42 -15.39 -0.11
CA ALA A 126 -2.92 -14.02 -0.07
C ALA A 126 -2.79 -13.40 1.33
N ALA A 127 -3.13 -14.14 2.39
CA ALA A 127 -2.99 -13.64 3.75
C ALA A 127 -1.52 -13.45 4.16
N ALA A 128 -0.61 -14.32 3.73
CA ALA A 128 0.82 -14.16 3.99
C ALA A 128 1.41 -12.95 3.26
N ASP A 129 1.05 -12.79 1.99
CA ASP A 129 1.45 -11.67 1.12
C ASP A 129 0.94 -10.34 1.67
N LEU A 130 -0.33 -10.28 2.08
CA LEU A 130 -0.92 -9.10 2.70
C LEU A 130 -0.29 -8.77 4.05
N ARG A 131 0.01 -9.77 4.89
CA ARG A 131 0.76 -9.52 6.13
C ARG A 131 2.16 -8.98 5.86
N ALA A 132 2.84 -9.49 4.83
CA ALA A 132 4.14 -8.97 4.43
C ALA A 132 4.04 -7.52 3.89
N LEU A 133 2.98 -7.23 3.12
CA LEU A 133 2.69 -5.90 2.56
C LEU A 133 2.38 -4.85 3.64
N LEU A 134 1.51 -5.21 4.59
CA LEU A 134 1.11 -4.35 5.70
C LEU A 134 2.23 -4.20 6.74
N GLY A 135 3.23 -5.08 6.70
CA GLY A 135 4.29 -5.17 7.70
C GLY A 135 3.79 -5.70 9.04
N PRO A 136 4.61 -5.64 10.10
CA PRO A 136 4.11 -5.91 11.44
C PRO A 136 3.01 -4.90 11.74
N VAL A 137 1.76 -5.36 11.78
CA VAL A 137 0.63 -4.60 12.31
C VAL A 137 1.05 -4.23 13.73
N GLN A 138 1.51 -2.99 13.92
CA GLN A 138 1.86 -2.53 15.25
C GLN A 138 0.58 -2.63 16.08
N PRO A 139 0.56 -3.42 17.18
CA PRO A 139 -0.51 -3.26 18.15
C PRO A 139 -0.54 -1.79 18.57
N PRO A 140 -1.72 -1.21 18.87
CA PRO A 140 -1.83 0.19 19.29
C PRO A 140 -0.77 0.45 20.34
N GLY A 141 0.14 1.36 20.02
CA GLY A 141 1.40 1.49 20.71
C GLY A 141 1.18 1.52 22.22
N SER A 142 1.71 0.52 22.91
CA SER A 142 2.09 0.69 24.31
C SER A 142 3.01 1.91 24.32
N ARG A 143 2.44 3.07 24.68
CA ARG A 143 3.21 4.24 25.11
C ARG A 143 3.95 3.79 26.37
N SER A 144 5.07 3.09 26.19
CA SER A 144 6.12 3.09 27.20
C SER A 144 6.68 4.50 27.16
N LEU A 145 6.10 5.35 28.01
CA LEU A 145 6.66 6.62 28.42
C LEU A 145 8.14 6.37 28.77
N GLY A 146 9.02 6.87 27.92
CA GLY A 146 10.43 6.93 28.23
C GLY A 146 10.64 7.79 29.47
N ARG A 147 11.27 7.20 30.47
CA ARG A 147 12.47 7.73 31.17
C ARG A 147 12.49 9.23 31.51
N HIS A 148 12.36 9.52 32.79
CA HIS A 148 12.89 10.69 33.53
C HIS A 148 12.77 10.31 35.02
N GLU A 149 13.73 10.35 35.93
CA GLU A 149 15.08 10.91 36.01
C GLU A 149 15.86 10.09 37.05
N ASP A 150 17.17 10.01 36.89
CA ASP A 150 18.10 9.80 38.01
C ASP A 150 18.61 11.20 38.38
N PRO A 151 18.40 11.65 39.61
CA PRO A 151 19.44 12.42 40.27
C PRO A 151 19.75 11.85 41.65
N SER A 152 21.04 11.59 41.86
CA SER A 152 21.70 11.37 43.14
C SER A 152 21.10 12.16 44.31
N SER A 153 21.05 11.55 45.50
CA SER A 153 21.69 12.11 46.71
C SER A 153 21.62 11.17 47.91
N ALA A 154 22.77 11.09 48.58
CA ALA A 154 23.04 10.72 49.97
C ALA A 154 22.89 9.25 50.42
#